data_AF-A3ZNJ3-F1
#
_entry.id   AF-A3ZNJ3-F1
#
_cell.length_a   1.000
_cell.length_b   1.000
_cell.length_c   1.000
_cell.angle_alpha   90.00
_cell.angle_beta   90.00
_cell.angle_gamma   90.00
#
_symmetry.space_group_name_H-M   'P 1'
#
loop_
_entity.id
_entity.type
_entity.pdbx_description
1 polymer ?
#
loop_
_entity_poly.entity_id
_entity_poly.type
_entity_poly.pdbx_seq_one_letter_code
_entity_poly.pdbx_strand_id
1 'polypeptide(L)'
;MTDAEQLRLKLQELQAELREIDEIDGETRRLLEGAMEEIHEALRHDNTEALQHPSLVDNLNRATQDFETSHPGLTRIVGNMVDILGNAGI
;
A
#
# COMPACT_ATOMS: atom_id res chain seq x y z
N MET A 1 -10.69 -3.74 -15.89
CA MET A 1 -9.70 -3.91 -14.81
C MET A 1 -10.50 -3.90 -13.53
N THR A 2 -10.43 -4.98 -12.77
CA THR A 2 -11.06 -5.13 -11.45
C THR A 2 -10.24 -4.40 -10.38
N ASP A 3 -10.85 -4.05 -9.24
CA ASP A 3 -10.14 -3.38 -8.14
C ASP A 3 -8.92 -4.19 -7.68
N ALA A 4 -9.03 -5.52 -7.66
CA ALA A 4 -7.92 -6.42 -7.37
C ALA A 4 -6.76 -6.30 -8.38
N GLU A 5 -7.05 -6.17 -9.68
CA GLU A 5 -6.02 -5.95 -10.70
C GLU A 5 -5.37 -4.56 -10.56
N GLN A 6 -6.16 -3.53 -10.24
CA GLN A 6 -5.64 -2.18 -9.98
C GLN A 6 -4.72 -2.19 -8.76
N LEU A 7 -5.12 -2.87 -7.69
CA LEU A 7 -4.34 -2.96 -6.46
C LEU A 7 -3.02 -3.70 -6.69
N ARG A 8 -3.03 -4.80 -7.46
CA ARG A 8 -1.80 -5.51 -7.85
C ARG A 8 -0.82 -4.62 -8.61
N LEU A 9 -1.31 -3.81 -9.55
CA LEU A 9 -0.47 -2.86 -10.29
C LEU A 9 0.15 -1.82 -9.34
N LYS A 10 -0.64 -1.25 -8.44
CA LYS A 10 -0.15 -0.27 -7.46
C LYS A 10 0.86 -0.87 -6.48
N LEU A 11 0.67 -2.12 -6.09
CA LEU A 11 1.63 -2.89 -5.30
C LEU A 11 2.99 -3.03 -6.00
N GLN A 12 2.98 -3.32 -7.30
CA GLN A 12 4.21 -3.42 -8.09
C GLN A 12 4.90 -2.06 -8.25
N GLU A 13 4.13 -0.99 -8.47
CA GLU A 13 4.65 0.38 -8.50
C GLU A 13 5.28 0.76 -7.14
N LEU A 14 4.61 0.47 -6.03
CA LEU A 14 5.11 0.74 -4.68
C LEU A 14 6.42 -0.02 -4.41
N GLN A 15 6.48 -1.30 -4.80
CA GLN A 15 7.69 -2.12 -4.65
C GLN A 15 8.86 -1.58 -5.47
N ALA A 16 8.61 -1.10 -6.69
CA ALA A 16 9.63 -0.54 -7.55
C ALA A 16 10.20 0.74 -6.94
N GLU A 17 9.34 1.68 -6.54
CA GLU A 17 9.76 2.93 -5.92
C GLU A 17 10.53 2.70 -4.61
N LEU A 18 10.07 1.77 -3.75
CA LEU A 18 10.78 1.42 -2.51
C LEU A 18 12.16 0.81 -2.74
N ARG A 19 12.38 0.18 -3.89
CA ARG A 19 13.69 -0.35 -4.29
C ARG A 19 14.62 0.75 -4.80
N GLU A 20 14.09 1.78 -5.42
CA GLU A 20 14.86 2.93 -5.92
C GLU A 20 15.18 3.94 -4.81
N ILE A 21 14.40 3.96 -3.72
CA ILE A 21 14.64 4.83 -2.58
C ILE A 21 15.69 4.22 -1.64
N ASP A 22 16.89 4.81 -1.66
CA ASP A 22 18.01 4.47 -0.79
C ASP A 22 17.81 5.03 0.64
N GLU A 23 17.17 6.20 0.76
CA GLU A 23 16.94 6.92 2.03
C GLU A 23 15.45 6.94 2.41
N ILE A 24 15.02 5.89 3.11
CA ILE A 24 13.74 5.82 3.84
C ILE A 24 14.03 5.32 5.25
N ASP A 25 13.29 5.83 6.24
CA ASP A 25 13.43 5.35 7.61
C ASP A 25 13.08 3.85 7.72
N GLY A 26 13.82 3.13 8.57
CA GLY A 26 13.67 1.69 8.72
C GLY A 26 12.31 1.26 9.28
N GLU A 27 11.67 2.09 10.11
CA GLU A 27 10.31 1.85 10.60
C GLU A 27 9.28 1.98 9.47
N THR A 28 9.34 3.08 8.73
CA THR A 28 8.46 3.34 7.59
C THR A 28 8.59 2.27 6.51
N ARG A 29 9.82 1.85 6.18
CA ARG A 29 10.07 0.76 5.24
C ARG A 29 9.39 -0.54 5.69
N ARG A 30 9.54 -0.91 6.96
CA ARG A 30 8.89 -2.11 7.51
C ARG A 30 7.37 -2.03 7.48
N LEU A 31 6.79 -0.87 7.78
CA LEU A 31 5.34 -0.66 7.72
C LEU A 31 4.80 -0.86 6.29
N LEU A 32 5.47 -0.28 5.29
CA LEU A 32 5.10 -0.44 3.89
C LEU A 32 5.28 -1.88 3.42
N GLU A 33 6.42 -2.52 3.71
CA GLU A 33 6.67 -3.91 3.34
C GLU A 33 5.65 -4.87 3.98
N GLY A 34 5.30 -4.65 5.25
CA GLY A 34 4.27 -5.43 5.93
C GLY A 34 2.88 -5.26 5.33
N ALA A 35 2.47 -4.02 5.05
CA ALA A 35 1.19 -3.74 4.39
C ALA A 35 1.13 -4.34 2.98
N MET A 36 2.24 -4.28 2.24
CA MET A 36 2.36 -4.91 0.92
C MET A 36 2.20 -6.42 0.98
N GLU A 37 2.85 -7.07 1.95
CA GLU A 37 2.74 -8.53 2.14
C GLU A 37 1.31 -8.94 2.50
N GLU A 38 0.67 -8.20 3.40
CA GLU A 38 -0.73 -8.43 3.81
C GLU A 38 -1.70 -8.31 2.63
N ILE A 39 -1.56 -7.26 1.81
CA ILE A 39 -2.37 -7.07 0.60
C ILE A 39 -2.10 -8.18 -0.41
N HIS A 40 -0.83 -8.53 -0.62
CA HIS A 40 -0.45 -9.55 -1.59
C HIS A 40 -1.03 -10.92 -1.22
N GLU A 41 -0.97 -11.29 0.05
CA GLU A 41 -1.55 -12.55 0.55
C GLU A 41 -3.08 -12.53 0.46
N ALA A 42 -3.72 -11.41 0.82
CA ALA A 42 -5.16 -11.27 0.70
C ALA A 42 -5.64 -11.39 -0.76
N LEU A 43 -4.93 -10.78 -1.70
CA LEU A 43 -5.19 -10.90 -3.15
C LEU A 43 -4.91 -12.29 -3.71
N ARG A 44 -4.01 -13.06 -3.09
CA ARG A 44 -3.67 -14.43 -3.51
C ARG A 44 -4.72 -15.44 -3.03
N HIS A 45 -5.29 -15.19 -1.86
CA HIS A 45 -6.32 -16.04 -1.24
C HIS A 45 -7.76 -15.60 -1.56
N ASP A 46 -7.94 -14.58 -2.42
CA ASP A 46 -9.24 -13.93 -2.66
C ASP A 46 -9.94 -13.53 -1.35
N ASN A 47 -9.14 -13.16 -0.34
CA ASN A 47 -9.61 -12.83 1.00
C ASN A 47 -9.87 -11.33 1.13
N THR A 48 -11.02 -10.90 0.60
CA THR A 48 -11.43 -9.48 0.62
C THR A 48 -11.60 -8.92 2.02
N GLU A 49 -11.92 -9.76 3.03
CA GLU A 49 -12.05 -9.32 4.42
C GLU A 49 -10.73 -8.79 5.00
N ALA A 50 -9.60 -9.40 4.62
CA ALA A 50 -8.28 -8.91 5.02
C ALA A 50 -7.94 -7.57 4.37
N LEU A 51 -8.36 -7.34 3.11
CA LEU A 51 -8.19 -6.05 2.42
C LEU A 51 -9.03 -4.93 3.05
N GLN A 52 -10.14 -5.29 3.70
CA GLN A 52 -11.02 -4.35 4.39
C GLN A 52 -10.62 -4.10 5.85
N HIS A 53 -9.52 -4.71 6.32
CA HIS A 53 -9.13 -4.55 7.72
C HIS A 53 -8.68 -3.10 7.98
N PRO A 54 -9.27 -2.40 8.98
CA PRO A 54 -8.99 -0.98 9.21
C PRO A 54 -7.53 -0.71 9.57
N SER A 55 -6.85 -1.67 10.19
CA SER A 55 -5.42 -1.55 10.50
C SER A 55 -4.54 -1.49 9.25
N LEU A 56 -4.92 -2.12 8.14
CA LEU A 56 -4.15 -2.07 6.90
C LEU A 56 -4.16 -0.65 6.32
N VAL A 57 -5.36 -0.04 6.27
CA VAL A 57 -5.54 1.34 5.82
C VAL A 57 -4.84 2.32 6.77
N ASP A 58 -4.93 2.12 8.08
CA ASP A 58 -4.24 2.94 9.07
C ASP A 58 -2.71 2.87 8.92
N ASN A 59 -2.15 1.66 8.74
CA ASN A 59 -0.72 1.45 8.54
C ASN A 59 -0.20 2.15 7.29
N LEU A 60 -0.96 2.08 6.18
CA LEU A 60 -0.62 2.77 4.93
C LEU A 60 -0.67 4.29 5.09
N ASN A 61 -1.71 4.82 5.75
CA ASN A 61 -1.84 6.26 6.03
C ASN A 61 -0.71 6.76 6.93
N ARG A 62 -0.37 5.99 7.97
CA ARG A 62 0.72 6.33 8.88
C ARG A 62 2.07 6.35 8.16
N ALA A 63 2.33 5.34 7.33
CA ALA A 63 3.53 5.32 6.52
C ALA A 63 3.61 6.57 5.63
N THR A 64 2.52 6.96 4.96
CA THR A 64 2.51 8.17 4.10
C THR A 64 2.81 9.46 4.82
N GLN A 65 2.40 9.62 6.08
CA GLN A 65 2.67 10.84 6.85
C GLN A 65 4.18 11.08 7.04
N ASP A 66 4.97 10.02 7.21
CA ASP A 66 6.40 10.12 7.43
C ASP A 66 7.19 10.55 6.18
N PHE A 67 6.69 10.19 4.99
CA PHE A 67 7.38 10.47 3.73
C PHE A 67 6.65 11.44 2.81
N GLU A 68 5.56 12.05 3.24
CA GLU A 68 4.74 12.94 2.40
C GLU A 68 5.57 14.07 1.76
N THR A 69 6.52 14.63 2.52
CA THR A 69 7.37 15.73 2.08
C THR A 69 8.56 15.25 1.25
N SER A 70 9.17 14.12 1.62
CA SER A 70 10.41 13.63 1.00
C SER A 70 10.17 12.78 -0.25
N HIS A 71 9.07 12.03 -0.29
CA HIS A 71 8.78 11.02 -1.31
C HIS A 71 7.35 11.15 -1.85
N PRO A 72 7.02 12.24 -2.58
CA PRO A 72 5.68 12.47 -3.11
C PRO A 72 5.23 11.41 -4.13
N GLY A 73 6.18 10.66 -4.72
CA GLY A 73 5.90 9.48 -5.55
C GLY A 73 5.20 8.37 -4.78
N LEU A 74 5.79 7.97 -3.66
CA LEU A 74 5.23 6.97 -2.75
C LEU A 74 3.86 7.40 -2.22
N THR A 75 3.72 8.67 -1.82
CA THR A 75 2.46 9.18 -1.22
C THR A 75 1.30 9.01 -2.18
N ARG A 76 1.55 9.31 -3.46
CA ARG A 76 0.55 9.14 -4.50
C ARG A 76 0.16 7.68 -4.67
N ILE A 77 1.14 6.76 -4.69
CA ILE A 77 0.86 5.34 -4.91
C ILE A 77 0.08 4.76 -3.74
N VAL A 78 0.52 5.02 -2.51
CA VAL A 78 -0.15 4.55 -1.30
C VAL A 78 -1.55 5.16 -1.16
N GLY A 79 -1.71 6.45 -1.45
CA GLY A 79 -3.03 7.10 -1.50
C GLY A 79 -3.97 6.39 -2.48
N ASN A 80 -3.51 6.10 -3.70
CA ASN A 80 -4.30 5.34 -4.66
C ASN A 80 -4.66 3.93 -4.15
N MET A 81 -3.74 3.27 -3.43
CA MET A 81 -4.04 1.95 -2.83
C MET A 81 -5.12 2.07 -1.76
N VAL A 82 -5.04 3.07 -0.89
CA VAL A 82 -6.07 3.37 0.13
C VAL A 82 -7.41 3.67 -0.53
N ASP A 83 -7.43 4.44 -1.62
CA ASP A 83 -8.65 4.72 -2.39
C ASP A 83 -9.25 3.45 -2.98
N ILE A 84 -8.42 2.55 -3.55
CA ILE A 84 -8.88 1.26 -4.11
C ILE A 84 -9.41 0.35 -3.00
N LEU A 85 -8.72 0.27 -1.85
CA LEU A 85 -9.15 -0.51 -0.69
C LEU A 85 -10.47 0.04 -0.12
N GLY A 86 -10.65 1.37 -0.13
CA GLY A 86 -11.88 2.04 0.28
C GLY A 86 -13.03 1.85 -0.71
N ASN A 87 -12.77 1.89 -2.01
CA ASN A 87 -13.76 1.66 -3.08
C ASN A 87 -14.09 0.18 -3.31
N ALA A 88 -13.27 -0.75 -2.84
CA ALA A 88 -13.58 -2.18 -2.86
C ALA A 88 -14.73 -2.54 -1.88
N GLY A 89 -15.21 -1.58 -1.09
CA GLY A 89 -16.55 -1.60 -0.51
C GLY A 89 -17.56 -0.96 -1.46
N ILE A 90 -18.65 -1.67 -1.77
CA ILE A 90 -19.89 -1.12 -2.38
C ILE A 90 -20.31 0.19 -1.71
#